data_AF-A0A975BRG0-F1
#
_entry.id   AF-A0A975BRG0-F1
#
_cell.length_a   1.000
_cell.length_b   1.000
_cell.length_c   1.000
_cell.angle_alpha   90.00
_cell.angle_beta   90.00
_cell.angle_gamma   90.00
#
_symmetry.space_group_name_H-M   'P 1'
#
loop_
_entity.id
_entity.type
_entity.pdbx_description
1 polymer ?
#
loop_
_entity_poly.entity_id
_entity_poly.type
_entity_poly.pdbx_seq_one_letter_code
_entity_poly.pdbx_strand_id
1 'polypeptide(L)'
;MLIPKVTLTGNGFDEDTKFLMYPDIGNRKMVMGSLYMEGLPYSVAVSDDKAYVGCGYEPGLQVIDISDPENPQTIAYVKTPSTARSVAISEDKAYVAYDDDWGRPAGLQVIDISDAKNPITIASVDTQSIAYGVAVSNDKVYLAGSGDLKVIDISDPKNPSMIGYLDTLDSAFDITVSDGKAYVADGESGLQVNRHK
;
A
#
# COMPACT_ATOMS: atom_id res chain seq x y z
N MET A 1 1.33 -32.63 21.17
CA MET A 1 2.16 -32.41 19.97
C MET A 1 2.04 -33.66 19.11
N LEU A 2 1.35 -33.57 17.96
CA LEU A 2 1.20 -34.70 17.05
C LEU A 2 2.47 -34.79 16.19
N ILE A 3 3.22 -35.88 16.34
CA ILE A 3 4.35 -36.21 15.46
C ILE A 3 3.75 -36.95 14.26
N PRO A 4 3.87 -36.45 13.02
CA PRO A 4 3.38 -37.18 11.86
C PRO A 4 4.11 -38.52 11.74
N LYS A 5 3.35 -39.61 11.58
CA LYS A 5 3.90 -40.94 11.30
C LYS A 5 3.68 -41.26 9.83
N VAL A 6 4.77 -41.42 9.07
CA VAL A 6 4.70 -41.91 7.69
C VAL A 6 4.92 -43.42 7.71
N THR A 7 4.02 -44.16 7.07
CA THR A 7 4.12 -45.62 6.91
C THR A 7 4.10 -45.92 5.41
N LEU A 8 5.13 -46.61 4.91
CA LEU A 8 5.23 -47.07 3.53
C LEU A 8 5.04 -48.59 3.51
N THR A 9 4.19 -49.11 2.62
CA THR A 9 3.90 -50.55 2.49
C THR A 9 3.93 -50.96 1.02
N GLY A 10 4.53 -52.12 0.72
CA GLY A 10 4.65 -52.64 -0.65
C GLY A 10 5.74 -53.71 -0.77
N ASN A 11 5.90 -54.26 -1.98
CA ASN A 11 6.95 -55.22 -2.32
C ASN A 11 8.02 -54.54 -3.20
N GLY A 12 9.26 -55.04 -3.18
CA GLY A 12 10.35 -54.53 -4.03
C GLY A 12 11.29 -53.52 -3.37
N PHE A 13 11.27 -53.42 -2.03
CA PHE A 13 12.31 -52.72 -1.27
C PHE A 13 13.43 -53.69 -0.91
N ASP A 14 14.66 -53.21 -1.02
CA ASP A 14 15.89 -53.95 -0.76
C ASP A 14 16.91 -53.05 -0.02
N GLU A 15 18.12 -53.56 0.17
CA GLU A 15 19.21 -52.85 0.87
C GLU A 15 19.74 -51.62 0.12
N ASP A 16 19.46 -51.52 -1.18
CA ASP A 16 19.84 -50.38 -2.03
C ASP A 16 18.72 -49.33 -2.14
N THR A 17 17.54 -49.61 -1.58
CA THR A 17 16.40 -48.71 -1.61
C THR A 17 16.68 -47.47 -0.77
N LYS A 18 16.77 -46.32 -1.42
CA LYS A 18 16.96 -45.01 -0.77
C LYS A 18 15.68 -44.19 -0.81
N PHE A 19 15.22 -43.77 0.36
CA PHE A 19 14.15 -42.80 0.49
C PHE A 19 14.73 -41.43 0.82
N LEU A 20 14.39 -40.44 0.01
CA LEU A 20 14.60 -39.04 0.36
C LEU A 20 13.26 -38.43 0.72
N MET A 21 13.14 -37.97 1.96
CA MET A 21 12.06 -37.11 2.39
C MET A 21 12.58 -35.69 2.42
N TYR A 22 12.05 -34.83 1.56
CA TYR A 22 12.23 -33.40 1.69
C TYR A 22 11.09 -32.89 2.58
N PRO A 23 11.37 -32.23 3.73
CA PRO A 23 10.33 -31.45 4.37
C PRO A 23 9.85 -30.41 3.35
N ASP A 24 8.54 -30.29 3.17
CA ASP A 24 7.98 -29.11 2.52
C ASP A 24 8.22 -27.92 3.46
N ILE A 25 9.42 -27.36 3.34
CA ILE A 25 9.84 -26.07 3.87
C ILE A 25 9.41 -24.94 2.94
N GLY A 26 8.60 -25.23 1.92
CA GLY A 26 7.97 -24.21 1.11
C GLY A 26 7.19 -23.28 2.03
N ASN A 27 7.49 -21.99 1.94
CA ASN A 27 6.83 -20.89 2.66
C ASN A 27 5.30 -20.84 2.50
N ARG A 28 4.68 -21.80 1.80
CA ARG A 28 3.23 -21.97 1.68
C ARG A 28 2.53 -22.10 3.03
N LYS A 29 3.22 -22.53 4.10
CA LYS A 29 2.67 -22.51 5.47
C LYS A 29 2.69 -21.13 6.15
N MET A 30 3.38 -20.13 5.59
CA MET A 30 3.34 -18.75 6.10
C MET A 30 2.23 -17.91 5.45
N VAL A 31 1.65 -18.37 4.34
CA VAL A 31 0.50 -17.71 3.71
C VAL A 31 -0.77 -18.24 4.37
N MET A 32 -1.44 -17.38 5.14
CA MET A 32 -2.70 -17.73 5.81
C MET A 32 -3.88 -17.77 4.84
N GLY A 33 -3.94 -16.83 3.90
CA GLY A 33 -4.99 -16.73 2.89
C GLY A 33 -4.51 -15.92 1.68
N SER A 34 -5.30 -15.94 0.61
CA SER A 34 -4.99 -15.22 -0.63
C SER A 34 -6.27 -14.75 -1.29
N LEU A 35 -6.22 -13.55 -1.86
CA LEU A 35 -7.28 -12.99 -2.68
C LEU A 35 -6.72 -12.67 -4.06
N TYR A 36 -7.39 -13.12 -5.11
CA TYR A 36 -7.08 -12.70 -6.47
C TYR A 36 -7.64 -11.29 -6.72
N MET A 37 -6.82 -10.44 -7.35
CA MET A 37 -7.19 -9.07 -7.72
C MET A 37 -6.96 -8.89 -9.22
N GLU A 38 -7.92 -8.26 -9.92
CA GLU A 38 -7.79 -8.00 -11.36
C GLU A 38 -6.79 -6.88 -11.68
N GLY A 39 -6.73 -5.85 -10.83
CA GLY A 39 -5.76 -4.76 -10.93
C GLY A 39 -4.37 -5.16 -10.42
N LEU A 40 -3.35 -4.41 -10.81
CA LEU A 40 -1.99 -4.57 -10.26
C LEU A 40 -1.88 -3.85 -8.91
N PRO A 41 -1.72 -4.57 -7.77
CA PRO A 41 -1.55 -3.93 -6.48
C PRO A 41 -0.14 -3.33 -6.34
N TYR A 42 -0.07 -2.06 -5.90
CA TYR A 42 1.20 -1.35 -5.67
C TYR A 42 1.50 -1.14 -4.19
N SER A 43 0.48 -0.91 -3.38
CA SER A 43 0.62 -0.59 -1.97
C SER A 43 -0.57 -1.11 -1.18
N VAL A 44 -0.35 -1.41 0.10
CA VAL A 44 -1.38 -1.80 1.05
C VAL A 44 -1.21 -1.02 2.34
N ALA A 45 -2.31 -0.50 2.86
CA ALA A 45 -2.41 -0.02 4.23
C ALA A 45 -3.46 -0.83 4.98
N VAL A 46 -3.26 -1.01 6.29
CA VAL A 46 -4.17 -1.78 7.14
C VAL A 46 -4.69 -0.88 8.25
N SER A 47 -6.00 -0.94 8.48
CA SER A 47 -6.65 -0.37 9.66
C SER A 47 -7.65 -1.38 10.18
N ASP A 48 -7.52 -1.72 11.46
CA ASP A 48 -8.34 -2.75 12.11
C ASP A 48 -8.38 -4.07 11.32
N ASP A 49 -9.57 -4.51 10.91
CA ASP A 49 -9.84 -5.74 10.16
C ASP A 49 -10.03 -5.47 8.65
N LYS A 50 -9.44 -4.38 8.15
CA LYS A 50 -9.51 -3.95 6.75
C LYS A 50 -8.13 -3.70 6.16
N ALA A 51 -7.95 -4.16 4.92
CA ALA A 51 -6.82 -3.79 4.08
C ALA A 51 -7.29 -2.90 2.92
N TYR A 52 -6.54 -1.84 2.66
CA TYR A 52 -6.79 -0.83 1.65
C TYR A 52 -5.67 -0.89 0.64
N VAL A 53 -5.97 -1.37 -0.56
CA VAL A 53 -4.96 -1.70 -1.58
C VAL A 53 -5.09 -0.73 -2.75
N GLY A 54 -4.00 -0.02 -3.04
CA GLY A 54 -3.89 0.81 -4.24
C GLY A 54 -3.56 -0.05 -5.45
N CYS A 55 -4.36 0.07 -6.51
CA CYS A 55 -4.21 -0.70 -7.74
C CYS A 55 -3.99 0.18 -8.98
N GLY A 56 -3.31 -0.39 -9.99
CA GLY A 56 -3.25 0.09 -11.37
C GLY A 56 -3.89 -0.88 -12.38
N TYR A 57 -3.92 -0.49 -13.66
CA TYR A 57 -4.68 -1.10 -14.78
C TYR A 57 -6.21 -1.06 -14.62
N GLU A 58 -6.71 -1.32 -13.43
CA GLU A 58 -8.04 -0.91 -12.94
C GLU A 58 -7.84 0.07 -11.78
N PRO A 59 -7.52 1.35 -12.09
CA PRO A 59 -6.99 2.28 -11.10
C PRO A 59 -8.00 2.55 -9.99
N GLY A 60 -7.57 2.35 -8.75
CA GLY A 60 -8.42 2.64 -7.60
C GLY A 60 -7.90 2.10 -6.27
N LEU A 61 -8.69 2.38 -5.24
CA LEU A 61 -8.58 1.80 -3.92
C LEU A 61 -9.52 0.61 -3.80
N GLN A 62 -8.99 -0.58 -3.57
CA GLN A 62 -9.74 -1.77 -3.20
C GLN A 62 -9.79 -1.88 -1.67
N VAL A 63 -10.99 -2.08 -1.12
CA VAL A 63 -11.18 -2.31 0.32
C VAL A 63 -11.46 -3.79 0.54
N ILE A 64 -10.63 -4.42 1.36
CA ILE A 64 -10.63 -5.86 1.60
C ILE A 64 -10.94 -6.10 3.08
N ASP A 65 -11.95 -6.92 3.34
CA ASP A 65 -12.19 -7.49 4.66
C ASP A 65 -11.17 -8.59 4.94
N ILE A 66 -10.43 -8.43 6.03
CA ILE A 66 -9.39 -9.36 6.50
C ILE A 66 -9.68 -9.85 7.93
N SER A 67 -10.93 -9.73 8.40
CA SER A 67 -11.39 -10.26 9.70
C SER A 67 -11.19 -11.78 9.81
N ASP A 68 -11.32 -12.49 8.69
CA ASP A 68 -10.83 -13.85 8.51
C ASP A 68 -9.62 -13.85 7.56
N PRO A 69 -8.38 -13.92 8.07
CA PRO A 69 -7.18 -13.86 7.25
C PRO A 69 -6.99 -15.09 6.35
N GLU A 70 -7.73 -16.19 6.59
CA GLU A 70 -7.72 -17.37 5.70
C GLU A 70 -8.62 -17.16 4.48
N ASN A 71 -9.65 -16.29 4.60
CA ASN A 71 -10.64 -16.02 3.57
C ASN A 71 -10.85 -14.51 3.33
N PRO A 72 -9.83 -13.75 2.92
CA PRO A 72 -9.98 -12.32 2.62
C PRO A 72 -11.00 -12.08 1.49
N GLN A 73 -11.76 -11.00 1.57
CA GLN A 73 -12.81 -10.66 0.60
C GLN A 73 -12.78 -9.18 0.22
N THR A 74 -12.80 -8.85 -1.06
CA THR A 74 -13.07 -7.47 -1.50
C THR A 74 -14.50 -7.09 -1.13
N ILE A 75 -14.67 -5.98 -0.41
CA ILE A 75 -15.98 -5.47 0.02
C ILE A 75 -16.36 -4.13 -0.60
N ALA A 76 -15.38 -3.36 -1.12
CA ALA A 76 -15.65 -2.12 -1.83
C ALA A 76 -14.51 -1.73 -2.77
N TYR A 77 -14.80 -0.81 -3.69
CA TYR A 77 -13.85 -0.25 -4.64
C TYR A 77 -14.16 1.24 -4.85
N VAL A 78 -13.12 2.07 -4.88
CA VAL A 78 -13.19 3.48 -5.25
C VAL A 78 -12.23 3.75 -6.40
N LYS A 79 -12.76 4.27 -7.50
CA LYS A 79 -11.95 4.64 -8.65
C LYS A 79 -11.09 5.87 -8.36
N THR A 80 -9.80 5.76 -8.64
CA THR A 80 -8.86 6.88 -8.65
C THR A 80 -8.70 7.42 -10.08
N PRO A 81 -8.26 8.69 -10.26
CA PRO A 81 -8.09 9.26 -11.61
C PRO A 81 -7.06 8.50 -12.48
N SER A 82 -6.03 7.96 -11.84
CA SER A 82 -4.92 7.18 -12.42
C SER A 82 -4.44 6.12 -11.41
N THR A 83 -3.37 5.40 -11.73
CA THR A 83 -2.78 4.34 -10.89
C THR A 83 -2.57 4.82 -9.46
N ALA A 84 -3.19 4.11 -8.51
CA ALA A 84 -2.99 4.34 -7.09
C ALA A 84 -1.67 3.70 -6.65
N ARG A 85 -0.64 4.53 -6.42
CA ARG A 85 0.73 4.11 -6.14
C ARG A 85 0.96 3.80 -4.67
N SER A 86 0.41 4.64 -3.79
CA SER A 86 0.59 4.49 -2.36
C SER A 86 -0.67 4.90 -1.61
N VAL A 87 -0.91 4.23 -0.49
CA VAL A 87 -2.07 4.43 0.38
C VAL A 87 -1.57 4.63 1.79
N ALA A 88 -2.05 5.68 2.46
CA ALA A 88 -1.90 5.86 3.89
C ALA A 88 -3.27 6.05 4.54
N ILE A 89 -3.45 5.51 5.73
CA ILE A 89 -4.68 5.65 6.52
C ILE A 89 -4.40 6.54 7.72
N SER A 90 -5.31 7.48 7.99
CA SER A 90 -5.37 8.19 9.26
C SER A 90 -6.82 8.31 9.67
N GLU A 91 -7.14 7.77 10.85
CA GLU A 91 -8.51 7.67 11.36
C GLU A 91 -9.44 7.00 10.32
N ASP A 92 -10.52 7.68 9.93
CA ASP A 92 -11.53 7.22 8.99
C ASP A 92 -11.29 7.76 7.57
N LYS A 93 -10.04 8.09 7.22
CA LYS A 93 -9.64 8.62 5.91
C LYS A 93 -8.51 7.81 5.29
N ALA A 94 -8.67 7.52 4.00
CA ALA A 94 -7.61 7.01 3.14
C ALA A 94 -7.07 8.12 2.24
N TYR A 95 -5.75 8.23 2.21
CA TYR A 95 -4.98 9.18 1.43
C TYR A 95 -4.25 8.40 0.35
N VAL A 96 -4.67 8.58 -0.90
CA VAL A 96 -4.18 7.79 -2.03
C VAL A 96 -3.36 8.68 -2.95
N ALA A 97 -2.04 8.44 -2.99
CA ALA A 97 -1.17 9.00 -3.99
C ALA A 97 -1.40 8.29 -5.33
N TYR A 98 -1.60 9.06 -6.39
CA TYR A 98 -1.72 8.56 -7.74
C TYR A 98 -0.80 9.30 -8.72
N ASP A 99 -0.35 8.57 -9.75
CA ASP A 99 0.57 9.08 -10.77
C ASP A 99 -0.16 9.67 -12.00
N ASP A 100 0.60 10.14 -12.99
CA ASP A 100 0.10 10.76 -14.23
C ASP A 100 0.16 9.82 -15.43
N ASP A 101 -0.44 8.63 -15.35
CA ASP A 101 -0.39 7.68 -16.49
C ASP A 101 -0.95 8.32 -17.78
N TRP A 102 -0.06 8.64 -18.72
CA TRP A 102 -0.32 9.20 -20.06
C TRP A 102 -0.92 10.61 -20.07
N GLY A 103 -0.41 11.53 -19.24
CA GLY A 103 -0.86 12.93 -19.22
C GLY A 103 -2.18 13.15 -18.49
N ARG A 104 -2.56 12.20 -17.64
CA ARG A 104 -3.63 12.34 -16.64
C ARG A 104 -3.16 13.20 -15.47
N PRO A 105 -4.08 13.78 -14.68
CA PRO A 105 -3.68 14.45 -13.44
C PRO A 105 -3.01 13.45 -12.49
N ALA A 106 -1.99 13.92 -11.77
CA ALA A 106 -1.35 13.24 -10.65
C ALA A 106 -1.68 13.94 -9.33
N GLY A 107 -1.54 13.23 -8.22
CA GLY A 107 -1.59 13.83 -6.90
C GLY A 107 -2.27 12.97 -5.86
N LEU A 108 -3.20 13.57 -5.11
CA LEU A 108 -3.76 12.98 -3.90
C LEU A 108 -5.28 12.89 -4.00
N GLN A 109 -5.82 11.72 -3.72
CA GLN A 109 -7.24 11.53 -3.47
C GLN A 109 -7.47 11.30 -1.98
N VAL A 110 -8.43 12.02 -1.40
CA VAL A 110 -8.88 11.81 -0.01
C VAL A 110 -10.21 11.09 -0.06
N ILE A 111 -10.26 9.91 0.55
CA ILE A 111 -11.41 9.02 0.54
C ILE A 111 -11.88 8.84 1.98
N ASP A 112 -13.16 9.11 2.23
CA ASP A 112 -13.83 8.76 3.46
C ASP A 112 -14.10 7.26 3.49
N ILE A 113 -13.58 6.61 4.52
CA ILE A 113 -13.67 5.16 4.75
C ILE A 113 -14.39 4.86 6.07
N SER A 114 -15.11 5.83 6.65
CA SER A 114 -15.91 5.64 7.86
C SER A 114 -16.93 4.51 7.74
N ASP A 115 -17.44 4.28 6.52
CA ASP A 115 -18.13 3.06 6.12
C ASP A 115 -17.30 2.33 5.07
N ALA A 116 -16.56 1.30 5.51
CA ALA A 116 -15.68 0.52 4.64
C ALA A 116 -16.40 -0.20 3.48
N LYS A 117 -17.73 -0.36 3.56
CA LYS A 117 -18.54 -0.95 2.46
C LYS A 117 -19.02 0.10 1.46
N ASN A 118 -19.05 1.37 1.86
CA ASN A 118 -19.47 2.49 1.02
C ASN A 118 -18.46 3.66 1.11
N PRO A 119 -17.18 3.43 0.78
CA PRO A 119 -16.19 4.49 0.78
C PRO A 119 -16.50 5.55 -0.29
N ILE A 120 -16.24 6.82 0.03
CA ILE A 120 -16.55 7.95 -0.86
C ILE A 120 -15.35 8.89 -1.01
N THR A 121 -15.03 9.27 -2.24
CA THR A 121 -14.06 10.35 -2.47
C THR A 121 -14.65 11.68 -1.97
N ILE A 122 -13.92 12.36 -1.08
CA ILE A 122 -14.35 13.66 -0.52
C ILE A 122 -13.50 14.83 -1.00
N ALA A 123 -12.28 14.59 -1.48
CA ALA A 123 -11.42 15.61 -2.08
C ALA A 123 -10.40 14.98 -3.04
N SER A 124 -9.91 15.82 -3.96
CA SER A 124 -8.76 15.53 -4.82
C SER A 124 -7.87 16.75 -4.92
N VAL A 125 -6.56 16.56 -4.88
CA VAL A 125 -5.54 17.60 -5.07
C VAL A 125 -4.70 17.21 -6.27
N ASP A 126 -4.76 18.01 -7.34
CA ASP A 126 -3.82 17.90 -8.44
C ASP A 126 -2.48 18.52 -8.02
N THR A 127 -1.43 17.69 -8.00
CA THR A 127 -0.09 18.10 -7.59
C THR A 127 0.82 18.42 -8.77
N GLN A 128 0.33 18.28 -10.01
CA GLN A 128 1.06 18.54 -11.26
C GLN A 128 2.33 17.71 -11.48
N SER A 129 2.65 16.80 -10.55
CA SER A 129 3.73 15.82 -10.68
C SER A 129 3.31 14.52 -10.03
N ILE A 130 3.89 13.42 -10.52
CA ILE A 130 3.66 12.06 -10.03
C ILE A 130 3.87 12.00 -8.52
N ALA A 131 2.92 11.42 -7.79
CA ALA A 131 3.08 11.04 -6.40
C ALA A 131 3.34 9.52 -6.31
N TYR A 132 4.52 9.14 -5.86
CA TYR A 132 4.92 7.74 -5.65
C TYR A 132 4.61 7.25 -4.24
N GLY A 133 4.95 8.06 -3.23
CA GLY A 133 4.79 7.73 -1.81
C GLY A 133 3.89 8.72 -1.09
N VAL A 134 3.13 8.24 -0.10
CA VAL A 134 2.33 9.09 0.78
C VAL A 134 2.55 8.71 2.24
N ALA A 135 2.70 9.71 3.09
CA ALA A 135 2.72 9.55 4.53
C ALA A 135 1.81 10.60 5.18
N VAL A 136 1.16 10.22 6.28
CA VAL A 136 0.29 11.13 7.06
C VAL A 136 0.89 11.32 8.44
N SER A 137 0.88 12.55 8.94
CA SER A 137 1.28 12.85 10.32
C SER A 137 0.53 14.07 10.84
N ASN A 138 -0.33 13.84 11.84
CA ASN A 138 -1.30 14.84 12.31
C ASN A 138 -2.12 15.38 11.13
N ASP A 139 -2.35 16.69 11.08
CA ASP A 139 -3.11 17.36 10.01
C ASP A 139 -2.31 17.59 8.71
N LYS A 140 -1.33 16.72 8.41
CA LYS A 140 -0.48 16.86 7.21
C LYS A 140 -0.33 15.56 6.44
N VAL A 141 -0.41 15.69 5.12
CA VAL A 141 0.00 14.66 4.16
C VAL A 141 1.30 15.09 3.51
N TYR A 142 2.23 14.16 3.40
CA TYR A 142 3.50 14.32 2.71
C TYR A 142 3.51 13.42 1.48
N LEU A 143 3.83 13.98 0.32
CA LEU A 143 3.90 13.24 -0.94
C LEU A 143 5.32 13.26 -1.48
N ALA A 144 5.89 12.08 -1.65
CA ALA A 144 7.13 11.87 -2.37
C ALA A 144 6.82 11.70 -3.86
N GLY A 145 7.39 12.54 -4.71
CA GLY A 145 7.09 12.60 -6.13
C GLY A 145 8.29 12.62 -7.06
N SER A 146 8.03 12.86 -8.35
CA SER A 146 9.06 12.92 -9.39
C SER A 146 9.84 14.24 -9.31
N GLY A 147 10.90 14.25 -8.49
CA GLY A 147 11.74 15.44 -8.29
C GLY A 147 11.23 16.39 -7.20
N ASP A 148 10.26 15.98 -6.39
CA ASP A 148 9.77 16.82 -5.30
C ASP A 148 9.20 16.09 -4.08
N LEU A 149 9.14 16.83 -2.98
CA LEU A 149 8.39 16.54 -1.77
C LEU A 149 7.34 17.64 -1.57
N LYS A 150 6.06 17.24 -1.51
CA LYS A 150 4.94 18.14 -1.21
C LYS A 150 4.38 17.92 0.17
N VAL A 151 3.89 19.00 0.78
CA VAL A 151 3.19 18.98 2.08
C VAL A 151 1.81 19.60 1.90
N ILE A 152 0.78 18.86 2.26
CA ILE A 152 -0.63 19.24 2.14
C ILE A 152 -1.24 19.28 3.54
N ASP A 153 -1.86 20.39 3.89
CA ASP A 153 -2.71 20.53 5.07
C ASP A 153 -4.03 19.80 4.85
N ILE A 154 -4.40 18.96 5.80
CA ILE A 154 -5.62 18.15 5.81
C ILE A 154 -6.45 18.36 7.09
N SER A 155 -6.25 19.47 7.79
CA SER A 155 -7.05 19.85 8.97
C SER A 155 -8.55 19.95 8.66
N ASP A 156 -8.89 20.32 7.42
CA ASP A 156 -10.18 20.02 6.80
C ASP A 156 -9.98 19.03 5.63
N PRO A 157 -10.28 17.74 5.80
CA PRO A 157 -10.03 16.73 4.78
C PRO A 157 -10.93 16.88 3.54
N LYS A 158 -11.98 17.72 3.60
CA LYS A 158 -12.81 18.06 2.43
C LYS A 158 -12.24 19.22 1.63
N ASN A 159 -11.34 20.01 2.23
CA ASN A 159 -10.71 21.17 1.61
C ASN A 159 -9.18 21.15 1.82
N PRO A 160 -8.48 20.07 1.39
CA PRO A 160 -7.03 20.00 1.53
C PRO A 160 -6.33 21.09 0.73
N SER A 161 -5.21 21.59 1.25
CA SER A 161 -4.44 22.67 0.59
C SER A 161 -2.93 22.46 0.69
N MET A 162 -2.20 22.77 -0.38
CA MET A 162 -0.74 22.64 -0.39
C MET A 162 -0.12 23.78 0.42
N ILE A 163 0.69 23.43 1.43
CA ILE A 163 1.34 24.38 2.35
C ILE A 163 2.87 24.35 2.29
N GLY A 164 3.44 23.37 1.59
CA GLY A 164 4.88 23.24 1.45
C GLY A 164 5.28 22.46 0.22
N TYR A 165 6.46 22.79 -0.29
CA TYR A 165 7.08 22.16 -1.44
C TYR A 165 8.60 22.23 -1.28
N LEU A 166 9.29 21.18 -1.72
CA LEU A 166 10.73 21.09 -1.75
C LEU A 166 11.13 20.29 -2.98
N ASP A 167 11.99 20.86 -3.83
CA ASP A 167 12.62 20.12 -4.91
C ASP A 167 13.59 19.07 -4.34
N THR A 168 13.51 17.85 -4.87
CA THR A 168 14.51 16.80 -4.63
C THR A 168 15.44 16.69 -5.84
N LEU A 169 16.61 16.07 -5.65
CA LEU A 169 17.60 15.97 -6.73
C LEU A 169 17.18 14.95 -7.80
N ASP A 170 16.39 13.93 -7.41
CA ASP A 170 15.81 12.93 -8.30
C ASP A 170 14.41 12.52 -7.80
N SER A 171 13.85 11.44 -8.33
CA SER A 171 12.58 10.87 -7.89
C SER A 171 12.64 10.41 -6.43
N ALA A 172 11.69 10.90 -5.64
CA ALA A 172 11.42 10.44 -4.30
C ALA A 172 10.40 9.29 -4.36
N PHE A 173 10.85 8.07 -4.07
CA PHE A 173 10.04 6.86 -4.28
C PHE A 173 9.18 6.47 -3.08
N ASP A 174 9.66 6.75 -1.87
CA ASP A 174 8.97 6.37 -0.64
C ASP A 174 9.22 7.39 0.46
N ILE A 175 8.28 7.45 1.42
CA ILE A 175 8.29 8.40 2.51
C ILE A 175 7.69 7.82 3.78
N THR A 176 8.33 8.11 4.91
CA THR A 176 7.74 7.93 6.23
C THR A 176 7.97 9.16 7.10
N VAL A 177 7.11 9.36 8.10
CA VAL A 177 7.22 10.48 9.04
C VAL A 177 7.36 9.95 10.45
N SER A 178 8.38 10.42 11.16
CA SER A 178 8.61 10.10 12.57
C SER A 178 9.19 11.31 13.29
N ASP A 179 8.74 11.56 14.52
CA ASP A 179 9.17 12.68 15.36
C ASP A 179 9.19 14.05 14.63
N GLY A 180 8.14 14.30 13.83
CA GLY A 180 7.98 15.54 13.06
C GLY A 180 8.97 15.71 11.89
N LYS A 181 9.66 14.65 11.48
CA LYS A 181 10.58 14.64 10.33
C LYS A 181 10.08 13.68 9.27
N ALA A 182 10.14 14.11 8.02
CA ALA A 182 9.95 13.24 6.87
C ALA A 182 11.28 12.60 6.47
N TYR A 183 11.26 11.29 6.26
CA TYR A 183 12.38 10.48 5.80
C TYR A 183 12.02 9.97 4.41
N VAL A 184 12.81 10.37 3.42
CA VAL A 184 12.49 10.17 2.00
C VAL A 184 13.56 9.30 1.36
N ALA A 185 13.13 8.24 0.67
CA ALA A 185 13.99 7.45 -0.20
C ALA A 185 14.07 8.13 -1.58
N ASP A 186 15.19 8.79 -1.85
CA ASP A 186 15.43 9.60 -3.05
C ASP A 186 16.49 8.95 -3.93
N GLY A 187 16.28 8.93 -5.25
CA GLY A 187 17.14 8.24 -6.20
C GLY A 187 18.62 8.65 -6.13
N GLU A 188 18.89 9.96 -6.13
CA GLU A 188 20.26 10.49 -6.11
C GLU A 188 20.77 10.72 -4.68
N SER A 189 19.92 11.23 -3.79
CA SER A 189 20.32 11.56 -2.40
C SER A 189 20.39 10.33 -1.49
N GLY A 190 19.81 9.19 -1.89
CA GLY A 190 19.65 8.00 -1.06
C GLY A 190 18.60 8.22 0.02
N LEU A 191 19.01 8.71 1.20
CA LEU A 191 18.10 9.07 2.29
C LEU A 191 18.15 10.58 2.52
N GLN A 192 17.00 11.25 2.35
CA GLN A 192 16.83 12.65 2.72
C GLN A 192 16.03 12.76 4.02
N VAL A 193 16.48 13.61 4.95
CA VAL A 193 15.79 13.89 6.22
C VAL A 193 15.31 15.33 6.22
N ASN A 194 14.00 15.51 6.16
CA ASN A 194 13.36 16.80 5.99
C ASN A 194 12.59 17.20 7.26
N ARG A 195 12.66 18.48 7.62
CA ARG A 195 11.81 19.09 8.65
C ARG A 195 10.88 20.07 7.98
N HIS A 196 9.62 20.08 8.41
CA HIS A 196 8.72 21.17 8.04
C HIS A 196 9.07 22.39 8.92
N LYS A 197 9.36 23.53 8.29
CA LYS A 197 9.64 24.80 8.99
C LYS A 197 8.37 25.57 9.23
#